data_AF-A0A2D8DLT1-F1
#
_entry.id   AF-A0A2D8DLT1-F1
#
_cell.length_a   1.000
_cell.length_b   1.000
_cell.length_c   1.000
_cell.angle_alpha   90.00
_cell.angle_beta   90.00
_cell.angle_gamma   90.00
#
_symmetry.space_group_name_H-M   'P 1'
#
loop_
_entity.id
_entity.type
_entity.pdbx_description
1 polymer ?
#
loop_
_entity_poly.entity_id
_entity_poly.type
_entity_poly.pdbx_seq_one_letter_code
_entity_poly.pdbx_strand_id
1 'polypeptide(L)' 'KIALALSKMSEVRFISSLIGRHDLMVFILADDAAELSKVLYQKIASIPGVRNSESSIGLKYFKYDYKLARLI' A
#
# COMPACT_ATOMS: atom_id res chain seq x y z
N LYS A 1 4.47 -9.17 -11.39
CA LYS A 1 3.08 -9.05 -11.92
C LYS A 1 2.14 -8.40 -10.90
N ILE A 2 2.12 -8.87 -9.64
CA ILE A 2 1.29 -8.27 -8.57
C ILE A 2 1.63 -6.78 -8.34
N ALA A 3 2.93 -6.45 -8.22
CA ALA A 3 3.37 -5.05 -8.08
C ALA A 3 2.88 -4.12 -9.21
N LEU A 4 2.81 -4.62 -10.46
CA LEU A 4 2.30 -3.86 -11.60
C LEU A 4 0.77 -3.68 -11.56
N ALA A 5 0.04 -4.64 -11.01
CA ALA A 5 -1.40 -4.49 -10.80
C ALA A 5 -1.67 -3.44 -9.72
N LEU A 6 -0.94 -3.51 -8.60
CA LEU A 6 -1.01 -2.53 -7.52
C LEU A 6 -0.61 -1.13 -7.99
N SER A 7 0.41 -0.99 -8.85
CA SER A 7 0.86 0.32 -9.33
C SER A 7 -0.15 1.03 -10.24
N LYS A 8 -1.19 0.34 -10.70
CA LYS A 8 -2.28 0.93 -11.50
C LYS A 8 -3.46 1.39 -10.64
N MET A 9 -3.46 1.11 -9.34
CA MET A 9 -4.51 1.55 -8.42
C MET A 9 -4.26 2.98 -7.98
N SER A 10 -5.27 3.84 -8.06
CA SER A 10 -5.18 5.26 -7.67
C SER A 10 -4.95 5.46 -6.17
N GLU A 11 -5.38 4.50 -5.37
CA GLU A 11 -5.24 4.49 -3.91
C GLU A 11 -3.78 4.22 -3.50
N VAL A 12 -2.99 3.58 -4.36
CA VAL A 12 -1.62 3.17 -4.05
C VAL A 12 -0.66 4.34 -4.24
N ARG A 13 0.04 4.70 -3.16
CA ARG A 13 0.99 5.83 -3.13
C ARG A 13 2.45 5.39 -3.10
N PHE A 14 2.70 4.16 -2.65
CA PHE A 14 4.04 3.61 -2.55
C PHE A 14 3.97 2.10 -2.64
N ILE A 15 4.94 1.50 -3.32
CA ILE A 15 5.15 0.06 -3.40
C ILE A 15 6.64 -0.20 -3.22
N SER A 16 6.98 -1.14 -2.35
CA SER A 16 8.34 -1.65 -2.22
C SER A 16 8.35 -3.17 -2.18
N SER A 17 9.42 -3.76 -2.72
CA SER A 17 9.74 -5.16 -2.48
C SER A 17 10.44 -5.28 -1.13
N LEU A 18 10.01 -6.26 -0.34
CA LEU A 18 10.63 -6.56 0.94
C LEU A 18 11.41 -7.87 0.86
N ILE A 19 12.38 -8.02 1.77
CA ILE A 19 12.99 -9.30 2.11
C ILE A 19 12.40 -9.70 3.46
N GLY A 20 11.76 -10.87 3.53
CA GLY A 20 11.20 -11.39 4.77
C GLY A 20 9.84 -12.04 4.59
N ARG A 21 8.96 -11.85 5.58
CA ARG A 21 7.65 -12.54 5.67
C ARG A 21 6.67 -12.17 4.56
N HIS A 22 6.78 -10.95 4.06
CA HIS A 22 5.95 -10.42 3.00
C HIS A 22 6.83 -10.05 1.82
N ASP A 23 6.35 -10.30 0.60
CA ASP A 23 7.08 -9.96 -0.63
C ASP A 23 7.00 -8.46 -0.95
N LEU A 24 5.89 -7.81 -0.57
CA LEU A 24 5.59 -6.42 -0.88
C LEU A 24 5.09 -5.66 0.33
N MET A 25 5.49 -4.38 0.43
CA MET A 25 4.87 -3.38 1.30
C MET A 25 4.27 -2.28 0.44
N VAL A 26 3.04 -1.89 0.77
CA VAL A 26 2.26 -0.94 0.00
C VAL A 26 1.65 0.08 0.95
N PHE A 27 1.78 1.37 0.62
CA PHE A 27 0.98 2.40 1.27
C PHE A 27 -0.18 2.79 0.38
N ILE A 28 -1.37 2.71 0.95
CA ILE A 28 -2.61 3.16 0.33
C ILE A 28 -3.18 4.35 1.10
N LEU A 29 -3.86 5.23 0.37
CA LEU A 29 -4.74 6.22 0.97
C LEU A 29 -6.18 5.86 0.59
N ALA A 30 -7.05 5.96 1.57
CA ALA A 30 -8.49 5.82 1.42
C ALA A 30 -9.12 7.00 2.18
N ASP A 31 -10.25 7.49 1.67
CA ASP A 31 -10.96 8.63 2.24
C ASP A 31 -11.62 8.26 3.58
N ASP A 32 -12.10 7.02 3.70
CA ASP A 32 -12.72 6.51 4.91
C ASP A 32 -12.48 5.00 5.13
N ALA A 33 -12.99 4.49 6.26
CA ALA A 33 -12.86 3.08 6.63
C ALA A 33 -13.63 2.13 5.70
N ALA A 34 -14.73 2.57 5.09
CA ALA A 34 -15.50 1.75 4.16
C ALA A 34 -14.77 1.60 2.83
N GLU A 35 -14.18 2.69 2.32
CA GLU A 35 -13.31 2.64 1.16
C GLU A 35 -12.05 1.80 1.45
N LEU A 36 -11.41 1.97 2.61
CA LEU A 36 -10.26 1.15 3.01
C LEU A 36 -10.60 -0.34 2.98
N SER A 37 -11.73 -0.73 3.58
CA SER A 37 -12.20 -2.12 3.58
C SER A 37 -12.42 -2.64 2.17
N LYS A 38 -13.05 -1.83 1.30
CA LYS A 38 -13.26 -2.15 -0.12
C LYS A 38 -11.93 -2.37 -0.85
N VAL A 39 -10.96 -1.49 -0.65
CA VAL A 39 -9.63 -1.60 -1.27
C VAL A 39 -8.92 -2.89 -0.82
N LEU A 40 -8.91 -3.17 0.48
CA LEU A 40 -8.23 -4.35 1.02
C LEU A 40 -8.89 -5.66 0.56
N TYR A 41 -10.18 -5.81 0.81
CA TYR A 41 -10.86 -7.11 0.66
C TYR A 41 -11.47 -7.36 -0.71
N GLN A 42 -11.74 -6.32 -1.52
CA GLN A 42 -12.31 -6.49 -2.85
C GLN A 42 -11.30 -6.22 -3.96
N LYS A 43 -10.43 -5.21 -3.81
CA LYS A 43 -9.46 -4.87 -4.87
C LYS A 43 -8.15 -5.64 -4.71
N ILE A 44 -7.48 -5.55 -3.56
CA ILE A 44 -6.17 -6.18 -3.36
C ILE A 44 -6.30 -7.70 -3.27
N ALA A 45 -7.24 -8.20 -2.47
CA ALA A 45 -7.45 -9.64 -2.31
C ALA A 45 -7.89 -10.35 -3.61
N SER A 46 -8.49 -9.63 -4.57
CA SER A 46 -8.89 -10.22 -5.86
C SER A 46 -7.75 -10.28 -6.89
N ILE A 47 -6.57 -9.69 -6.61
CA ILE A 47 -5.43 -9.74 -7.53
C ILE A 47 -4.90 -11.17 -7.60
N PRO A 48 -4.85 -11.80 -8.79
CA PRO A 48 -4.32 -13.15 -8.93
C PRO A 48 -2.87 -13.25 -8.44
N GLY A 49 -2.64 -14.18 -7.51
CA GLY A 49 -1.33 -14.41 -6.91
C GLY A 49 -1.14 -13.79 -5.52
N VAL A 50 -2.06 -12.91 -5.07
CA VAL A 50 -2.10 -12.48 -3.67
C VAL A 50 -2.54 -13.67 -2.80
N ARG A 51 -1.68 -14.11 -1.88
CA ARG A 51 -1.95 -15.23 -0.98
C ARG A 51 -2.41 -14.79 0.39
N ASN A 52 -1.84 -13.69 0.87
CA ASN A 52 -2.12 -13.10 2.17
C ASN A 52 -1.87 -11.58 2.07
N SER A 53 -2.65 -10.81 2.82
CA SER A 53 -2.47 -9.38 2.99
C SER A 53 -2.69 -9.02 4.45
N GLU A 54 -1.66 -8.44 5.08
CA GLU A 54 -1.76 -7.87 6.41
C GLU A 54 -1.75 -6.34 6.30
N SER A 55 -2.65 -5.67 7.01
CA SER A 55 -2.81 -4.21 6.95
C SER A 55 -2.75 -3.59 8.33
N SER A 56 -2.13 -2.41 8.43
CA SER A 56 -2.15 -1.57 9.62
C SER A 56 -2.54 -0.15 9.24
N ILE A 57 -3.33 0.50 10.10
CA ILE A 57 -3.80 1.87 9.86
C ILE A 57 -2.82 2.87 10.48
N GLY A 58 -2.37 3.84 9.69
CA GLY A 58 -1.56 4.95 10.20
C GLY A 58 -2.41 5.92 11.02
N LEU A 59 -2.30 5.87 12.35
CA LEU A 59 -3.08 6.73 13.25
C LEU A 59 -2.51 8.16 13.34
N LYS A 60 -1.20 8.31 13.19
CA LYS A 60 -0.50 9.60 13.30
C LYS A 60 0.73 9.61 12.41
N TYR A 61 0.87 10.66 11.61
CA TYR A 61 2.07 10.90 10.82
C TYR A 61 2.98 11.87 11.56
N PHE A 62 4.18 11.41 11.93
CA PHE A 62 5.21 12.28 12.52
C PHE A 62 6.08 12.94 11.43
N LYS A 63 6.32 12.22 10.33
CA LYS A 63 6.99 12.73 9.12
C LYS A 63 6.33 12.09 7.90
N TYR A 64 5.87 12.92 6.99
CA TYR A 64 5.28 12.50 5.72
C TYR A 64 5.85 13.36 4.59
N ASP A 65 7.16 13.22 4.38
CA ASP A 65 7.90 13.89 3.31
C ASP A 65 8.65 12.83 2.50
N TYR A 66 8.46 12.86 1.19
CA TYR A 66 9.08 11.96 0.23
C TYR A 66 10.44 12.48 -0.26
N LYS A 67 10.83 13.70 0.14
CA LYS A 67 12.12 14.30 -0.23
C LYS A 67 13.25 13.59 0.52
N LEU A 68 14.13 12.95 -0.24
CA LEU A 68 15.36 12.38 0.27
C LEU A 68 16.43 13.47 0.34
N ALA A 69 16.75 13.91 1.57
CA ALA A 69 17.67 15.01 1.87
C ALA A 69 17.32 16.32 1.15
N ARG A 70 17.05 17.38 1.92
CA ARG A 70 16.95 18.72 1.34
C ARG A 70 18.38 19.15 0.96
N LEU A 71 18.84 18.76 -0.23
CA LEU A 71 20.04 19.32 -0.87
C LEU A 71 19.65 20.71 -1.39
N ILE A 72 19.49 21.65 -0.47
CA ILE A 72 19.49 23.09 -0.71
C ILE A 72 20.32 23.69 0.41
#